data_AF-A0A1L1QK08-F1
#
_entry.id   AF-A0A1L1QK08-F1
#
_cell.length_a   1.000
_cell.length_b   1.000
_cell.length_c   1.000
_cell.angle_alpha   90.00
_cell.angle_beta   90.00
_cell.angle_gamma   90.00
#
_symmetry.space_group_name_H-M   'P 1'
#
loop_
_entity.id
_entity.type
_entity.pdbx_description
1 polymer ?
#
loop_
_entity_poly.entity_id
_entity_poly.type
_entity_poly.pdbx_seq_one_letter_code
_entity_poly.pdbx_strand_id
1 'polypeptide(L)'
;MEINRKQAKEFYNSDMATALESCQKYGHALFMPELIDAKILATKGSSLLSNWLTAPSIRATGRTKQGNPVVVYVHVDNYLSNPENIRNAERINGAGVMPVDEFQRLLDLGDNKNVFVIDYDKLKSSSSGVIPVERALEHPQTIPFIGGEERAQRYLEKFKQVYGNNIGIWHCDDLKDEPLGRLLFVGDYCNNGLIGNYGIGNYARFVGVRGSASAEGTAQKISAPTIEQILKVSKNFVPKATRKEYENKIKALYK
;
A
#
# COMPACT_ATOMS: atom_id res chain seq x y z
N MET A 1 7.61 9.74 0.36
CA MET A 1 7.15 9.75 1.76
C MET A 1 8.07 8.84 2.54
N GLU A 2 8.83 9.36 3.50
CA GLU A 2 9.75 8.54 4.30
C GLU A 2 8.93 7.81 5.37
N ILE A 3 8.71 6.51 5.20
CA ILE A 3 7.98 5.70 6.19
C ILE A 3 8.86 5.59 7.43
N ASN A 4 8.54 6.36 8.48
CA ASN A 4 9.22 6.24 9.76
C ASN A 4 8.96 4.84 10.35
N ARG A 5 10.01 4.01 10.42
CA ARG A 5 9.94 2.62 10.90
C ARG A 5 9.27 2.45 12.27
N LYS A 6 9.22 3.50 13.10
CA LYS A 6 8.52 3.46 14.40
C LYS A 6 6.98 3.49 14.30
N GLN A 7 6.42 3.66 13.10
CA GLN A 7 4.98 3.81 12.87
C GLN A 7 4.38 2.75 11.93
N ALA A 8 5.19 1.86 11.36
CA ALA A 8 4.73 0.76 10.51
C ALA A 8 4.64 -0.55 11.32
N LYS A 9 3.56 -1.32 11.12
CA LYS A 9 3.33 -2.61 11.78
C LYS A 9 2.72 -3.61 10.81
N GLU A 10 3.16 -4.86 10.88
CA GLU A 10 2.58 -5.99 10.15
C GLU A 10 1.37 -6.57 10.90
N PHE A 11 0.30 -6.90 10.16
CA PHE A 11 -0.94 -7.47 10.66
C PHE A 11 -1.22 -8.78 9.92
N TYR A 12 -0.94 -9.89 10.60
CA TYR A 12 -1.15 -11.24 10.09
C TYR A 12 -2.41 -11.87 10.69
N ASN A 13 -3.18 -12.56 9.86
CA ASN A 13 -4.25 -13.45 10.29
C ASN A 13 -4.50 -14.53 9.23
N SER A 14 -5.05 -15.68 9.62
CA SER A 14 -5.52 -16.71 8.69
C SER A 14 -6.80 -16.30 7.94
N ASP A 15 -7.54 -15.33 8.47
CA ASP A 15 -8.68 -14.68 7.83
C ASP A 15 -8.28 -13.30 7.29
N MET A 16 -8.34 -13.14 5.98
CA MET A 16 -7.93 -11.92 5.28
C MET A 16 -8.67 -10.68 5.74
N ALA A 17 -9.99 -10.77 5.91
CA ALA A 17 -10.80 -9.65 6.35
C ALA A 17 -10.40 -9.19 7.76
N THR A 18 -10.16 -10.12 8.68
CA THR A 18 -9.72 -9.83 10.05
C THR A 18 -8.33 -9.20 10.08
N ALA A 19 -7.40 -9.66 9.23
CA ALA A 19 -6.08 -9.02 9.10
C ALA A 19 -6.20 -7.57 8.61
N LEU A 20 -7.00 -7.33 7.57
CA LEU A 20 -7.21 -6.00 6.99
C LEU A 20 -7.92 -5.07 7.99
N GLU A 21 -8.97 -5.55 8.66
CA GLU A 21 -9.69 -4.78 9.67
C GLU A 21 -8.76 -4.37 10.83
N SER A 22 -7.93 -5.30 11.31
CA SER A 22 -6.95 -5.01 12.36
C SER A 22 -5.91 -3.97 11.92
N CYS A 23 -5.48 -4.05 10.66
CA CYS A 23 -4.57 -3.09 10.05
C CYS A 23 -5.21 -1.69 9.95
N GLN A 24 -6.46 -1.61 9.48
CA GLN A 24 -7.21 -0.37 9.32
C GLN A 24 -7.58 0.29 10.66
N LYS A 25 -7.85 -0.53 11.70
CA LYS A 25 -8.00 -0.02 13.08
C LYS A 25 -6.72 0.61 13.63
N TYR A 26 -5.56 0.14 13.16
CA TYR A 26 -4.28 0.72 13.56
C TYR A 26 -3.94 2.00 12.78
N GLY A 27 -4.30 2.08 11.50
CA GLY A 27 -4.03 3.23 10.65
C GLY A 27 -4.26 2.93 9.17
N HIS A 28 -3.52 3.60 8.30
CA HIS A 28 -3.61 3.41 6.85
C HIS A 28 -2.97 2.07 6.45
N ALA A 29 -3.69 1.22 5.72
CA ALA A 29 -3.15 -0.01 5.15
C ALA A 29 -2.44 0.32 3.83
N LEU A 30 -1.16 -0.04 3.72
CA LEU A 30 -0.34 0.30 2.55
C LEU A 30 -0.83 -0.43 1.30
N PHE A 31 -1.16 0.32 0.26
CA PHE A 31 -1.40 -0.21 -1.09
C PHE A 31 -0.09 -0.69 -1.73
N MET A 32 -0.18 -1.50 -2.79
CA MET A 32 0.98 -2.16 -3.38
C MET A 32 2.12 -1.20 -3.77
N PRO A 33 1.88 -0.01 -4.36
CA PRO A 33 2.95 0.93 -4.67
C PRO A 33 3.74 1.37 -3.42
N GLU A 34 3.03 1.66 -2.32
CA GLU A 34 3.63 2.09 -1.05
C GLU A 34 4.41 0.94 -0.39
N LEU A 35 3.86 -0.28 -0.48
CA LEU A 35 4.49 -1.49 0.01
C LEU A 35 5.78 -1.82 -0.76
N ILE A 36 5.76 -1.66 -2.08
CA ILE A 36 6.95 -1.85 -2.93
C ILE A 36 8.01 -0.79 -2.60
N ASP A 37 7.62 0.48 -2.44
CA ASP A 37 8.53 1.54 -2.01
C ASP A 37 9.17 1.20 -0.66
N ALA A 38 8.40 0.67 0.29
CA ALA A 38 8.92 0.20 1.57
C ALA A 38 9.92 -0.96 1.41
N LYS A 39 9.66 -1.93 0.52
CA LYS A 39 10.60 -3.04 0.22
C LYS A 39 11.87 -2.55 -0.47
N ILE A 40 11.80 -1.57 -1.37
CA ILE A 40 12.97 -0.95 -2.01
C ILE A 40 13.91 -0.35 -0.95
N LEU A 41 13.34 0.42 -0.02
CA LEU A 41 14.06 1.11 1.06
C LEU A 41 14.46 0.20 2.23
N ALA A 42 13.96 -1.04 2.28
CA ALA A 42 14.25 -1.96 3.37
C ALA A 42 15.73 -2.37 3.39
N THR A 43 16.30 -2.42 4.59
CA THR A 43 17.67 -2.91 4.82
C THR A 43 17.70 -4.43 4.89
N LYS A 44 18.84 -5.05 4.60
CA LYS A 44 19.03 -6.50 4.74
C LYS A 44 18.60 -6.96 6.14
N GLY A 45 17.89 -8.08 6.21
CA GLY A 45 17.33 -8.61 7.46
C GLY A 45 16.02 -7.95 7.93
N SER A 46 15.48 -6.97 7.19
CA SER A 46 14.15 -6.43 7.47
C SER A 46 13.06 -7.49 7.23
N SER A 47 12.07 -7.53 8.11
CA SER A 47 10.87 -8.36 7.94
C SER A 47 10.14 -8.07 6.63
N LEU A 48 10.19 -6.81 6.15
CA LEU A 48 9.63 -6.43 4.85
C LEU A 48 10.25 -7.19 3.67
N LEU A 49 11.50 -7.65 3.79
CA LEU A 49 12.16 -8.45 2.77
C LEU A 49 11.98 -9.96 3.00
N SER A 50 11.97 -10.42 4.26
CA SER A 50 11.85 -11.85 4.55
C SER A 50 10.42 -12.39 4.47
N ASN A 51 9.42 -11.50 4.54
CA ASN A 51 8.01 -11.88 4.61
C ASN A 51 7.29 -11.63 3.29
N TRP A 52 6.38 -12.55 2.97
CA TRP A 52 5.30 -12.28 2.02
C TRP A 52 4.32 -11.28 2.63
N LEU A 53 3.81 -10.37 1.82
CA LEU A 53 2.94 -9.27 2.25
C LEU A 53 1.76 -9.14 1.29
N THR A 54 0.61 -8.74 1.82
CA THR A 54 -0.63 -8.47 1.09
C THR A 54 -0.91 -6.98 1.12
N ALA A 55 -1.47 -6.44 0.04
CA ALA A 55 -1.96 -5.06 -0.02
C ALA A 55 -3.46 -5.03 -0.31
N PRO A 56 -4.22 -3.99 0.12
CA PRO A 56 -5.60 -3.73 -0.29
C PRO A 56 -5.73 -3.32 -1.78
N SER A 57 -4.65 -3.48 -2.56
CA SER A 57 -4.68 -3.41 -4.02
C SER A 57 -5.26 -4.68 -4.61
N ILE A 58 -5.98 -4.55 -5.72
CA ILE A 58 -6.56 -5.69 -6.43
C ILE A 58 -6.05 -5.82 -7.87
N ARG A 59 -6.11 -7.06 -8.37
CA ARG A 59 -6.28 -7.38 -9.79
C ARG A 59 -7.73 -7.82 -9.97
N ALA A 60 -8.46 -7.23 -10.92
CA ALA A 60 -9.81 -7.64 -11.27
C ALA A 60 -9.94 -7.95 -12.77
N THR A 61 -10.62 -9.03 -13.13
CA THR A 61 -10.99 -9.37 -14.50
C THR A 61 -12.46 -9.04 -14.74
N GLY A 62 -12.79 -8.66 -15.97
CA GLY A 62 -14.18 -8.42 -16.38
C GLY A 62 -14.25 -7.91 -17.81
N ARG A 63 -15.38 -7.28 -18.16
CA ARG A 63 -15.62 -6.74 -19.49
C ARG A 63 -15.96 -5.25 -19.44
N THR A 64 -15.51 -4.50 -20.45
CA THR A 64 -15.95 -3.11 -20.64
C THR A 64 -17.44 -3.06 -21.02
N LYS A 65 -18.04 -1.86 -21.03
CA LYS A 65 -19.41 -1.63 -21.53
C LYS A 65 -19.63 -2.15 -22.97
N GLN A 66 -18.56 -2.23 -23.77
CA GLN A 66 -18.57 -2.75 -25.15
C GLN A 66 -18.31 -4.27 -25.22
N GLY A 67 -18.12 -4.96 -24.10
CA GLY A 67 -17.89 -6.41 -24.03
C GLY A 67 -16.43 -6.85 -24.14
N ASN A 68 -15.49 -5.92 -24.30
CA ASN A 68 -14.07 -6.24 -24.43
C ASN A 68 -13.51 -6.80 -23.11
N PRO A 69 -12.81 -7.94 -23.12
CA PRO A 69 -12.23 -8.51 -21.91
C PRO A 69 -11.02 -7.71 -21.46
N VAL A 70 -10.96 -7.38 -20.17
CA VAL A 70 -9.89 -6.56 -19.58
C VAL A 70 -9.48 -7.07 -18.21
N VAL A 71 -8.26 -6.72 -17.80
CA VAL A 71 -7.79 -6.85 -16.42
C VAL A 71 -7.47 -5.46 -15.89
N VAL A 72 -7.92 -5.16 -14.67
CA VAL A 72 -7.68 -3.89 -14.00
C VAL A 72 -6.83 -4.12 -12.77
N TYR A 73 -5.73 -3.38 -12.63
CA TYR A 73 -4.96 -3.31 -11.39
C TYR A 73 -5.29 -2.00 -10.69
N VAL A 74 -5.63 -2.07 -9.40
CA VAL A 74 -6.18 -0.94 -8.65
C VAL A 74 -5.40 -0.76 -7.35
N HIS A 75 -4.91 0.45 -7.14
CA HIS A 75 -4.14 0.86 -5.96
C HIS A 75 -4.81 1.98 -5.16
N VAL A 76 -6.12 2.11 -5.30
CA VAL A 76 -6.98 3.02 -4.54
C VAL A 76 -8.11 2.25 -3.87
N ASP A 77 -8.91 2.93 -3.06
CA ASP A 77 -10.10 2.36 -2.43
C ASP A 77 -11.03 1.72 -3.46
N ASN A 78 -11.41 0.47 -3.17
CA ASN A 78 -12.16 -0.41 -4.05
C ASN A 78 -13.02 -1.37 -3.22
N TYR A 79 -13.89 -2.12 -3.88
CA TYR A 79 -14.75 -3.09 -3.21
C TYR A 79 -14.05 -3.95 -2.15
N LEU A 80 -12.89 -4.53 -2.51
CA LEU A 80 -12.15 -5.48 -1.67
C LEU A 80 -11.11 -4.79 -0.77
N SER A 81 -11.03 -3.46 -0.74
CA SER A 81 -10.31 -2.74 0.33
C SER A 81 -11.15 -2.58 1.60
N ASN A 82 -12.41 -3.02 1.58
CA ASN A 82 -13.29 -3.09 2.74
C ASN A 82 -13.34 -4.54 3.30
N PRO A 83 -12.96 -4.77 4.58
CA PRO A 83 -13.04 -6.08 5.23
C PRO A 83 -14.41 -6.74 5.17
N GLU A 84 -15.49 -5.98 5.29
CA GLU A 84 -16.86 -6.49 5.29
C GLU A 84 -17.24 -7.07 3.92
N ASN A 85 -16.83 -6.39 2.84
CA ASN A 85 -16.99 -6.88 1.48
C ASN A 85 -16.17 -8.15 1.23
N ILE A 86 -14.95 -8.26 1.77
CA ILE A 86 -14.16 -9.50 1.67
C ILE A 86 -14.89 -10.68 2.35
N ARG A 87 -15.53 -10.45 3.50
CA ARG A 87 -16.29 -11.50 4.22
C ARG A 87 -17.48 -11.97 3.40
N ASN A 88 -18.24 -11.02 2.85
CA ASN A 88 -19.54 -11.24 2.25
C ASN A 88 -19.49 -11.57 0.76
N ALA A 89 -18.37 -11.31 0.08
CA ALA A 89 -18.23 -11.60 -1.34
C ALA A 89 -18.41 -13.11 -1.61
N GLU A 90 -19.27 -13.43 -2.57
CA GLU A 90 -19.28 -14.73 -3.21
C GLU A 90 -17.90 -15.01 -3.82
N ARG A 91 -17.48 -16.28 -3.83
CA ARG A 91 -16.14 -16.67 -4.29
C ARG A 91 -16.22 -17.68 -5.42
N ILE A 92 -15.56 -17.36 -6.54
CA ILE A 92 -15.38 -18.27 -7.68
C ILE A 92 -13.88 -18.56 -7.81
N ASN A 93 -13.48 -19.82 -7.62
CA ASN A 93 -12.07 -20.24 -7.59
C ASN A 93 -11.18 -19.38 -6.65
N GLY A 94 -11.76 -18.95 -5.53
CA GLY A 94 -11.12 -18.09 -4.54
C GLY A 94 -11.06 -16.60 -4.89
N ALA A 95 -11.40 -16.17 -6.10
CA ALA A 95 -11.59 -14.75 -6.41
C ALA A 95 -12.94 -14.26 -5.86
N GLY A 96 -13.01 -13.02 -5.41
CA GLY A 96 -14.27 -12.41 -4.97
C GLY A 96 -15.06 -11.88 -6.15
N VAL A 97 -16.35 -12.21 -6.22
CA VAL A 97 -17.28 -11.58 -7.16
C VAL A 97 -17.43 -10.10 -6.77
N MET A 98 -17.20 -9.21 -7.73
CA MET A 98 -17.33 -7.77 -7.54
C MET A 98 -18.64 -7.25 -8.16
N PRO A 99 -19.28 -6.23 -7.55
CA PRO A 99 -20.40 -5.56 -8.18
C PRO A 99 -20.01 -4.99 -9.54
N VAL A 100 -20.88 -5.16 -10.56
CA VAL A 100 -20.62 -4.70 -11.92
C VAL A 100 -20.39 -3.19 -11.97
N ASP A 101 -21.20 -2.42 -11.26
CA ASP A 101 -21.07 -0.94 -11.22
C ASP A 101 -19.74 -0.50 -10.62
N GLU A 102 -19.24 -1.22 -9.61
CA GLU A 102 -17.96 -0.96 -8.99
C GLU A 102 -16.80 -1.30 -9.94
N PHE A 103 -16.90 -2.41 -10.69
CA PHE A 103 -15.93 -2.71 -11.74
C PHE A 103 -15.91 -1.65 -12.84
N GLN A 104 -17.08 -1.19 -13.30
CA GLN A 104 -17.17 -0.12 -14.30
C GLN A 104 -16.62 1.22 -13.77
N ARG A 105 -16.89 1.56 -12.51
CA ARG A 105 -16.28 2.74 -11.86
C ARG A 105 -14.76 2.67 -11.90
N LEU A 106 -14.18 1.50 -11.62
CA LEU A 106 -12.73 1.31 -11.66
C LEU A 106 -12.17 1.45 -13.08
N LEU A 107 -12.88 0.98 -14.10
CA LEU A 107 -12.49 1.22 -15.49
C LEU A 107 -12.48 2.71 -15.84
N ASP A 108 -13.51 3.45 -15.42
CA ASP A 108 -13.63 4.89 -15.65
C ASP A 108 -12.54 5.70 -14.89
N LEU A 109 -11.91 5.11 -13.86
CA LEU A 109 -10.78 5.69 -13.11
C LEU A 109 -9.39 5.40 -13.71
N GLY A 110 -9.30 4.67 -14.81
CA GLY A 110 -8.03 4.32 -15.44
C GLY A 110 -7.15 5.54 -15.72
N ASP A 111 -6.00 5.60 -15.05
CA ASP A 111 -5.08 6.75 -15.09
C ASP A 111 -3.62 6.37 -15.40
N ASN A 112 -3.33 5.07 -15.54
CA ASN A 112 -1.98 4.51 -15.71
C ASN A 112 -1.00 4.92 -14.60
N LYS A 113 -1.51 5.22 -13.41
CA LYS A 113 -0.73 5.60 -12.23
C LYS A 113 -1.17 4.84 -10.99
N ASN A 114 -2.46 4.87 -10.69
CA ASN A 114 -3.07 4.16 -9.58
C ASN A 114 -4.06 3.09 -10.06
N VAL A 115 -4.63 3.26 -11.26
CA VAL A 115 -5.51 2.30 -11.90
C VAL A 115 -5.02 2.03 -13.32
N PHE A 116 -4.71 0.77 -13.58
CA PHE A 116 -4.15 0.31 -14.85
C PHE A 116 -5.12 -0.66 -15.50
N VAL A 117 -5.55 -0.35 -16.73
CA VAL A 117 -6.40 -1.22 -17.52
C VAL A 117 -5.53 -1.88 -18.59
N ILE A 118 -5.47 -3.20 -18.58
CA ILE A 118 -4.73 -3.98 -19.58
C ILE A 118 -5.69 -4.88 -20.35
N ASP A 119 -5.31 -5.14 -21.60
CA ASP A 119 -5.94 -6.16 -22.42
C ASP A 119 -5.77 -7.53 -21.74
N TYR A 120 -6.89 -8.20 -21.50
CA TYR A 120 -6.91 -9.51 -20.85
C TYR A 120 -6.17 -10.57 -21.68
N ASP A 121 -6.26 -10.53 -23.00
CA ASP A 121 -5.64 -11.55 -23.86
C ASP A 121 -4.11 -11.45 -23.82
N LYS A 122 -3.56 -10.26 -23.62
CA LYS A 122 -2.13 -10.06 -23.37
C LYS A 122 -1.67 -10.72 -22.07
N LEU A 123 -2.45 -10.59 -20.99
CA LEU A 123 -2.12 -11.26 -19.74
C LEU A 123 -2.29 -12.78 -19.86
N LYS A 124 -3.39 -13.25 -20.46
CA LYS A 124 -3.69 -14.67 -20.62
C LYS A 124 -2.61 -15.41 -21.43
N SER A 125 -2.09 -14.78 -22.48
CA SER A 125 -1.03 -15.36 -23.33
C SER A 125 0.37 -15.25 -22.72
N SER A 126 0.55 -14.48 -21.65
CA SER A 126 1.83 -14.35 -20.95
C SER A 126 2.08 -15.52 -19.99
N SER A 127 3.36 -15.79 -19.72
CA SER A 127 3.76 -16.86 -18.79
C SER A 127 3.33 -16.57 -17.36
N SER A 128 2.61 -17.48 -16.72
CA SER A 128 2.40 -17.47 -15.26
C SER A 128 3.38 -18.45 -14.61
N GLY A 129 4.34 -17.95 -13.84
CA GLY A 129 5.40 -18.77 -13.28
C GLY A 129 6.67 -18.00 -12.93
N VAL A 130 7.74 -18.76 -12.76
CA VAL A 130 9.08 -18.20 -12.52
C VAL A 130 9.70 -17.78 -13.85
N ILE A 131 10.17 -16.54 -13.94
CA ILE A 131 10.86 -16.00 -15.11
C ILE A 131 12.17 -15.31 -14.72
N PRO A 132 13.11 -15.14 -15.66
CA PRO A 132 14.29 -14.29 -15.44
C PRO A 132 13.88 -12.84 -15.12
N VAL A 133 14.55 -12.23 -14.14
CA VAL A 133 14.29 -10.84 -13.73
C VAL A 133 14.47 -9.86 -14.89
N GLU A 134 15.40 -10.14 -15.80
CA GLU A 134 15.66 -9.33 -16.99
C GLU A 134 14.46 -9.24 -17.94
N ARG A 135 13.56 -10.24 -17.91
CA ARG A 135 12.31 -10.24 -18.69
C ARG A 135 11.11 -9.75 -17.89
N ALA A 136 11.27 -9.51 -16.60
CA ALA A 136 10.14 -9.19 -15.73
C ALA A 136 9.51 -7.85 -16.07
N LEU A 137 10.28 -6.84 -16.47
CA LEU A 137 9.72 -5.52 -16.80
C LEU A 137 8.78 -5.57 -18.02
N GLU A 138 9.05 -6.44 -18.99
CA GLU A 138 8.26 -6.64 -20.20
C GLU A 138 6.96 -7.43 -19.94
N HIS A 139 6.86 -8.11 -18.80
CA HIS A 139 5.69 -8.90 -18.47
C HIS A 139 4.47 -7.99 -18.21
N PRO A 140 3.30 -8.25 -18.82
CA PRO A 140 2.14 -7.33 -18.78
C PRO A 140 1.59 -7.05 -17.38
N GLN A 141 1.81 -7.95 -16.41
CA GLN A 141 1.46 -7.74 -15.00
C GLN A 141 2.41 -6.78 -14.27
N THR A 142 3.70 -6.69 -14.60
CA THR A 142 4.71 -6.13 -13.70
C THR A 142 4.50 -4.65 -13.37
N ILE A 143 4.37 -3.81 -14.41
CA ILE A 143 4.17 -2.37 -14.23
C ILE A 143 2.82 -2.07 -13.56
N PRO A 144 1.68 -2.64 -14.02
CA PRO A 144 0.39 -2.49 -13.35
C PRO A 144 0.35 -3.00 -11.91
N PHE A 145 1.08 -4.07 -11.59
CA PHE A 145 1.10 -4.65 -10.25
C PHE A 145 1.87 -3.75 -9.26
N ILE A 146 3.02 -3.22 -9.71
CA ILE A 146 3.91 -2.39 -8.90
C ILE A 146 3.44 -0.92 -8.86
N GLY A 147 2.58 -0.51 -9.80
CA GLY A 147 2.01 0.83 -9.87
C GLY A 147 2.90 1.86 -10.55
N GLY A 148 3.65 1.46 -11.58
CA GLY A 148 4.45 2.38 -12.39
C GLY A 148 5.83 1.84 -12.78
N GLU A 149 6.33 2.29 -13.93
CA GLU A 149 7.53 1.76 -14.56
C GLU A 149 8.81 2.05 -13.75
N GLU A 150 9.01 3.29 -13.31
CA GLU A 150 10.18 3.68 -12.52
C GLU A 150 10.29 2.85 -11.22
N ARG A 151 9.14 2.63 -10.56
CA ARG A 151 9.10 1.80 -9.35
C ARG A 151 9.37 0.34 -9.67
N ALA A 152 8.86 -0.16 -10.79
CA ALA A 152 9.13 -1.53 -11.23
C ALA A 152 10.62 -1.75 -11.49
N GLN A 153 11.29 -0.83 -12.19
CA GLN A 153 12.75 -0.91 -12.42
C GLN A 153 13.52 -0.96 -11.10
N ARG A 154 13.27 -0.01 -10.20
CA ARG A 154 13.94 0.05 -8.88
C ARG A 154 13.65 -1.19 -8.02
N TYR A 155 12.43 -1.70 -8.07
CA TYR A 155 12.06 -2.92 -7.35
C TYR A 155 12.77 -4.15 -7.91
N LEU A 156 12.85 -4.31 -9.24
CA LEU A 156 13.52 -5.45 -9.87
C LEU A 156 15.03 -5.43 -9.62
N GLU A 157 15.66 -4.25 -9.61
CA GLU A 157 17.06 -4.08 -9.19
C GLU A 157 17.26 -4.52 -7.73
N LYS A 158 16.40 -4.03 -6.83
CA LYS A 158 16.42 -4.45 -5.42
C LYS A 158 16.18 -5.96 -5.28
N PHE A 159 15.24 -6.49 -6.04
CA PHE A 159 14.89 -7.90 -6.04
C PHE A 159 16.11 -8.75 -6.42
N LYS A 160 16.80 -8.38 -7.50
CA LYS A 160 18.01 -9.07 -7.96
C LYS A 160 19.10 -9.13 -6.90
N GLN A 161 19.30 -8.03 -6.17
CA GLN A 161 20.28 -7.94 -5.08
C GLN A 161 19.93 -8.82 -3.87
N VAL A 162 18.63 -9.01 -3.59
CA VAL A 162 18.17 -9.68 -2.36
C VAL A 162 17.83 -11.15 -2.59
N TYR A 163 17.20 -11.49 -3.71
CA TYR A 163 16.61 -12.81 -3.98
C TYR A 163 17.20 -13.52 -5.21
N GLY A 164 17.98 -12.82 -6.04
CA GLY A 164 18.65 -13.38 -7.23
C GLY A 164 17.91 -13.13 -8.55
N ASN A 165 18.25 -13.90 -9.58
CA ASN A 165 17.92 -13.57 -10.98
C ASN A 165 16.58 -14.12 -11.48
N ASN A 166 15.78 -14.77 -10.63
CA ASN A 166 14.51 -15.37 -11.00
C ASN A 166 13.39 -14.89 -10.08
N ILE A 167 12.33 -14.37 -10.66
CA ILE A 167 11.16 -13.84 -9.94
C ILE A 167 9.91 -14.63 -10.33
N GLY A 168 9.05 -14.90 -9.35
CA GLY A 168 7.71 -15.41 -9.63
C GLY A 168 6.80 -14.29 -10.14
N ILE A 169 6.08 -14.52 -11.23
CA ILE A 169 4.96 -13.68 -11.66
C ILE A 169 3.77 -14.59 -11.87
N TRP A 170 2.82 -14.53 -10.94
CA TRP A 170 1.72 -15.48 -10.86
C TRP A 170 0.40 -14.78 -11.15
N HIS A 171 -0.33 -15.30 -12.14
CA HIS A 171 -1.67 -14.90 -12.53
C HIS A 171 -2.48 -16.12 -12.96
N CYS A 172 -3.80 -15.97 -13.06
CA CYS A 172 -4.71 -17.04 -13.48
C CYS A 172 -5.83 -16.53 -14.37
N ASP A 173 -6.48 -17.45 -15.06
CA ASP A 173 -7.65 -17.15 -15.88
C ASP A 173 -8.91 -17.01 -15.01
N ASP A 174 -9.27 -15.77 -14.72
CA ASP A 174 -10.47 -15.41 -13.95
C ASP A 174 -11.53 -14.71 -14.81
N LEU A 175 -11.46 -14.77 -16.15
CA LEU A 175 -12.50 -14.13 -16.95
C LEU A 175 -13.78 -14.98 -16.91
N LYS A 176 -14.85 -14.39 -16.38
CA LYS A 176 -16.20 -14.95 -16.28
C LYS A 176 -17.22 -13.90 -16.71
N ASP A 177 -18.50 -14.25 -16.56
CA ASP A 177 -19.60 -13.32 -16.83
C ASP A 177 -19.63 -12.21 -15.75
N GLU A 178 -19.33 -12.57 -14.50
CA GLU A 178 -19.16 -11.65 -13.39
C GLU A 178 -17.72 -11.11 -13.31
N PRO A 179 -17.53 -9.85 -12.90
CA PRO A 179 -16.21 -9.34 -12.58
C PRO A 179 -15.63 -10.03 -11.33
N LEU A 180 -14.37 -10.48 -11.43
CA LEU A 180 -13.70 -11.22 -10.36
C LEU A 180 -12.45 -10.48 -9.88
N GLY A 181 -12.38 -10.21 -8.58
CA GLY A 181 -11.27 -9.50 -7.93
C GLY A 181 -10.43 -10.40 -7.02
N ARG A 182 -9.11 -10.16 -7.02
CA ARG A 182 -8.13 -10.78 -6.11
C ARG A 182 -7.23 -9.72 -5.51
N LEU A 183 -6.96 -9.81 -4.21
CA LEU A 183 -5.94 -8.96 -3.56
C LEU A 183 -4.54 -9.35 -4.03
N LEU A 184 -3.64 -8.36 -4.07
CA LEU A 184 -2.27 -8.54 -4.54
C LEU A 184 -1.31 -8.91 -3.41
N PHE A 185 -0.40 -9.85 -3.69
CA PHE A 185 0.62 -10.33 -2.75
C PHE A 185 2.03 -10.20 -3.32
N VAL A 186 3.00 -9.86 -2.47
CA VAL A 186 4.41 -9.77 -2.84
C VAL A 186 5.30 -10.55 -1.87
N GLY A 187 6.19 -11.42 -2.39
CA GLY A 187 7.25 -12.05 -1.60
C GLY A 187 6.98 -13.47 -1.04
N ASP A 188 6.28 -14.35 -1.77
CA ASP A 188 5.91 -15.71 -1.32
C ASP A 188 6.95 -16.81 -1.57
N TYR A 189 6.70 -18.01 -1.00
CA TYR A 189 7.53 -19.22 -1.02
C TYR A 189 7.99 -19.68 -2.42
N CYS A 190 7.26 -19.36 -3.49
CA CYS A 190 7.64 -19.69 -4.87
C CYS A 190 8.33 -18.50 -5.57
N ASN A 191 9.61 -18.28 -5.25
CA ASN A 191 10.49 -17.25 -5.84
C ASN A 191 10.13 -15.78 -5.54
N ASN A 192 9.63 -15.49 -4.33
CA ASN A 192 9.48 -14.13 -3.79
C ASN A 192 8.75 -13.14 -4.74
N GLY A 193 7.73 -13.61 -5.46
CA GLY A 193 7.22 -12.96 -6.65
C GLY A 193 6.11 -11.91 -6.49
N LEU A 194 5.56 -11.50 -7.64
CA LEU A 194 4.34 -10.71 -7.82
C LEU A 194 3.15 -11.66 -8.02
N ILE A 195 2.19 -11.68 -7.11
CA ILE A 195 1.17 -12.73 -7.03
C ILE A 195 -0.22 -12.12 -7.14
N GLY A 196 -0.87 -12.38 -8.26
CA GLY A 196 -2.22 -11.94 -8.60
C GLY A 196 -3.21 -13.09 -8.80
N ASN A 197 -2.90 -14.29 -8.32
CA ASN A 197 -3.75 -15.49 -8.42
C ASN A 197 -4.22 -16.03 -7.06
N TYR A 198 -3.91 -15.35 -5.94
CA TYR A 198 -4.28 -15.83 -4.61
C TYR A 198 -5.77 -15.60 -4.31
N GLY A 199 -6.34 -16.42 -3.43
CA GLY A 199 -7.76 -16.31 -3.03
C GLY A 199 -8.00 -15.29 -1.92
N ILE A 200 -9.18 -14.65 -1.90
CA ILE A 200 -9.56 -13.59 -0.95
C ILE A 200 -10.04 -14.11 0.43
N GLY A 201 -10.01 -15.42 0.66
CA GLY A 201 -10.45 -16.05 1.92
C GLY A 201 -9.33 -16.69 2.74
N ASN A 202 -8.07 -16.45 2.34
CA ASN A 202 -6.91 -17.12 2.93
C ASN A 202 -6.15 -16.21 3.91
N TYR A 203 -5.00 -16.69 4.37
CA TYR A 203 -4.08 -15.91 5.16
C TYR A 203 -3.66 -14.62 4.45
N ALA A 204 -3.50 -13.55 5.24
CA ALA A 204 -3.04 -12.26 4.76
C ALA A 204 -2.06 -11.63 5.74
N ARG A 205 -1.17 -10.79 5.23
CA ARG A 205 -0.20 -10.01 6.03
C ARG A 205 -0.15 -8.58 5.50
N PHE A 206 -0.96 -7.70 6.07
CA PHE A 206 -0.99 -6.29 5.68
C PHE A 206 0.04 -5.48 6.46
N VAL A 207 0.52 -4.39 5.88
CA VAL A 207 1.36 -3.41 6.58
C VAL A 207 0.52 -2.16 6.83
N GLY A 208 0.36 -1.79 8.09
CA GLY A 208 -0.35 -0.59 8.50
C GLY A 208 0.63 0.49 8.96
N VAL A 209 0.36 1.73 8.60
CA VAL A 209 1.08 2.91 9.11
C VAL A 209 0.12 3.81 9.88
N ARG A 210 0.51 4.20 11.09
CA ARG A 210 -0.24 5.21 11.84
C ARG A 210 -0.15 6.54 11.11
N GLY A 211 -1.30 7.07 10.67
CA GLY A 211 -1.37 8.46 10.22
C GLY A 211 -1.03 9.39 11.37
N SER A 212 -0.48 10.57 11.08
CA SER A 212 -0.31 11.65 12.07
C SER A 212 -1.61 12.02 12.79
N ALA A 213 -2.79 11.74 12.21
CA ALA A 213 -4.10 11.91 12.85
C ALA A 213 -4.35 10.94 14.02
N SER A 214 -3.76 9.74 14.01
CA SER A 214 -3.88 8.78 15.13
C SER A 214 -2.97 9.12 16.32
N ALA A 215 -2.16 10.19 16.20
CA ALA A 215 -1.43 10.82 17.31
C ALA A 215 -2.22 11.94 18.01
N GLU A 216 -3.46 12.25 17.57
CA GLU A 216 -4.31 13.26 18.22
C GLU A 216 -5.09 12.71 19.43
N GLY A 217 -4.96 11.41 19.74
CA GLY A 217 -5.58 10.80 20.92
C GLY A 217 -4.84 11.05 22.25
N THR A 218 -3.59 11.52 22.24
CA THR A 218 -2.82 11.79 23.47
C THR A 218 -1.77 12.89 23.32
N ALA A 219 -1.77 13.68 22.25
CA ALA A 219 -1.04 14.94 22.24
C ALA A 219 -1.94 16.00 22.87
N GLN A 220 -1.74 16.32 24.15
CA GLN A 220 -2.09 17.65 24.64
C GLN A 220 -1.52 18.63 23.61
N LYS A 221 -2.38 19.41 22.94
CA LYS A 221 -1.95 20.56 22.15
C LYS A 221 -1.05 21.38 23.07
N ILE A 222 0.27 21.26 22.92
CA ILE A 222 1.20 22.21 23.50
C ILE A 222 0.97 23.46 22.66
N SER A 223 0.00 24.27 23.08
CA SER A 223 -0.12 25.64 22.63
C SER A 223 1.24 26.29 22.84
N ALA A 224 1.75 27.00 21.85
CA ALA A 224 2.94 27.81 22.02
C ALA A 224 2.80 28.62 23.32
N PRO A 225 3.80 28.58 24.22
CA PRO A 225 3.68 29.25 25.50
C PRO A 225 3.41 30.73 25.28
N THR A 226 2.47 31.29 26.03
CA THR A 226 2.16 32.72 25.89
C THR A 226 3.39 33.55 26.27
N ILE A 227 3.45 34.79 25.78
CA ILE A 227 4.54 35.72 26.12
C ILE A 227 4.70 35.81 27.64
N GLU A 228 3.60 35.81 28.39
CA GLU A 228 3.60 35.85 29.86
C GLU A 228 4.24 34.60 30.47
N GLN A 229 4.01 33.42 29.89
CA GLN A 229 4.62 32.17 30.34
C GLN A 229 6.12 32.17 30.07
N ILE A 230 6.55 32.64 28.89
CA ILE A 230 7.97 32.78 28.52
C ILE A 230 8.67 33.79 29.45
N LEU A 231 8.03 34.94 29.70
CA LEU A 231 8.58 35.97 30.60
C LEU A 231 8.62 35.50 32.06
N LYS A 232 7.69 34.66 32.49
CA LYS A 232 7.68 34.09 33.85
C LYS A 232 8.85 33.14 34.07
N VAL A 233 9.14 32.26 33.11
CA VAL A 233 10.24 31.28 33.22
C VAL A 233 11.61 31.95 33.04
N SER A 234 11.74 32.85 32.07
CA SER A 234 13.02 33.51 31.76
C SER A 234 13.53 34.40 32.90
N LYS A 235 12.66 34.89 33.79
CA LYS A 235 13.07 35.63 35.01
C LYS A 235 14.07 34.86 35.87
N ASN A 236 14.02 33.53 35.87
CA ASN A 236 14.95 32.72 36.66
C ASN A 236 16.35 32.63 36.03
N PHE A 237 16.48 32.99 34.75
CA PHE A 237 17.72 32.85 33.97
C PHE A 237 18.30 34.21 33.54
N VAL A 238 17.56 35.30 33.77
CA VAL A 238 17.99 36.67 33.45
C VAL A 238 18.30 37.45 34.73
N PRO A 239 19.51 38.04 34.87
CA PRO A 239 19.87 38.88 36.01
C PRO A 239 18.90 40.05 36.23
N LYS A 240 18.58 40.38 37.49
CA LYS A 240 17.59 41.43 37.83
C LYS A 240 17.84 42.76 37.13
N ALA A 241 19.11 43.16 36.96
CA ALA A 241 19.52 44.41 36.33
C ALA A 241 19.11 44.54 34.85
N THR A 242 18.98 43.42 34.13
CA THR A 242 18.74 43.41 32.67
C THR A 242 17.35 42.93 32.28
N ARG A 243 16.51 42.54 33.25
CA ARG A 243 15.18 41.97 33.01
C ARG A 243 14.25 42.89 32.22
N LYS A 244 14.25 44.19 32.50
CA LYS A 244 13.34 45.15 31.84
C LYS A 244 13.66 45.30 30.36
N GLU A 245 14.93 45.31 30.00
CA GLU A 245 15.39 45.36 28.61
C GLU A 245 15.07 44.04 27.89
N TYR A 246 15.30 42.91 28.55
CA TYR A 246 14.95 41.58 28.03
C TYR A 246 13.44 41.43 27.78
N GLU A 247 12.59 41.84 28.74
CA GLU A 247 11.13 41.82 28.60
C GLU A 247 10.65 42.64 27.40
N ASN A 248 11.23 43.82 27.18
CA ASN A 248 10.89 44.68 26.05
C ASN A 248 11.30 44.05 24.71
N LYS A 249 12.47 43.41 24.65
CA LYS A 249 12.94 42.69 23.45
C LYS A 249 12.04 41.51 23.10
N ILE A 250 11.64 40.70 24.08
CA ILE A 250 10.72 39.58 23.86
C ILE A 250 9.35 40.07 23.39
N LYS A 251 8.80 41.13 24.00
CA LYS A 251 7.51 41.71 23.56
C LYS A 251 7.56 42.30 22.16
N ALA A 252 8.70 42.85 21.74
CA ALA A 252 8.87 43.38 20.39
C ALA A 252 8.92 42.28 19.31
N LEU A 253 9.40 41.08 19.65
CA LEU A 253 9.48 39.93 18.73
C LEU A 253 8.13 39.23 18.48
N TYR A 254 7.11 39.54 19.29
CA TYR A 254 5.77 38.95 19.20
C TYR A 254 4.69 39.93 18.70
N LYS A 255 5.12 41.06 18.11
CA LYS A 255 4.27 41.92 17.28
C LYS A 255 4.39 41.51 15.83
#